data_AF-W1I8Q9-F1
#
_entry.id   AF-W1I8Q9-F1
#
_cell.length_a   1.000
_cell.length_b   1.000
_cell.length_c   1.000
_cell.angle_alpha   90.00
_cell.angle_beta   90.00
_cell.angle_gamma   90.00
#
_symmetry.space_group_name_H-M   'P 1'
#
loop_
_entity.id
_entity.type
_entity.pdbx_description
1 polymer ?
#
loop_
_entity_poly.entity_id
_entity_poly.type
_entity_poly.pdbx_seq_one_letter_code
_entity_poly.pdbx_strand_id
1 'polypeptide(L)'
;MSYTELHLGKLRKIDLNGMDIETYCKEECERHGYEYGKYTDSWYSALRDGIARKNFKDNKGYISKIVKVNGELYEIIDDTEFPDNDFISYIINNGDGTYTYLMSFYNGGTCLDEMLEYAITEIKNN
;
A
#
# COMPACT_ATOMS: atom_id res chain seq x y z
N MET A 1 -17.70 -0.31 -12.46
CA MET A 1 -18.52 -0.26 -11.23
C MET A 1 -17.63 0.27 -10.14
N SER A 2 -18.10 1.21 -9.33
CA SER A 2 -17.35 1.72 -8.17
C SER A 2 -17.71 0.91 -6.93
N TYR A 3 -16.72 0.48 -6.16
CA TYR A 3 -16.89 -0.13 -4.84
C TYR A 3 -15.91 0.53 -3.86
N THR A 4 -16.13 0.34 -2.57
CA THR A 4 -15.24 0.84 -1.53
C THR A 4 -14.13 -0.18 -1.31
N GLU A 5 -12.87 0.27 -1.32
CA GLU A 5 -11.71 -0.55 -1.00
C GLU A 5 -11.20 -0.18 0.41
N LEU A 6 -10.76 -1.17 1.18
CA LEU A 6 -10.09 -0.94 2.46
C LEU A 6 -8.63 -1.39 2.36
N HIS A 7 -7.72 -0.48 2.67
CA HIS A 7 -6.29 -0.74 2.69
C HIS A 7 -5.71 -0.39 4.05
N LEU A 8 -4.79 -1.23 4.53
CA LEU A 8 -3.86 -0.88 5.59
C LEU A 8 -2.44 -0.98 5.05
N GLY A 9 -1.69 0.12 5.12
CA GLY A 9 -0.36 0.17 4.55
C GLY A 9 0.56 1.15 5.25
N LYS A 10 1.81 1.18 4.79
CA LYS A 10 2.85 2.10 5.26
C LYS A 10 3.44 2.85 4.09
N LEU A 11 3.62 4.15 4.29
CA LEU A 11 4.26 5.05 3.35
C LEU A 11 5.57 5.54 3.94
N ARG A 12 6.58 5.70 3.09
CA ARG A 12 7.86 6.31 3.44
C ARG A 12 8.12 7.48 2.49
N LYS A 13 8.52 8.62 3.05
CA LYS A 13 9.01 9.75 2.25
C LYS A 13 10.29 9.34 1.53
N ILE A 14 10.34 9.61 0.23
CA ILE A 14 11.51 9.36 -0.60
C ILE A 14 12.50 10.52 -0.38
N ASP A 15 13.77 10.17 -0.16
CA ASP A 15 14.86 11.15 -0.16
C ASP A 15 15.21 11.52 -1.60
N LEU A 16 14.92 12.76 -1.99
CA LEU A 16 15.21 13.27 -3.32
C LEU A 16 16.69 13.66 -3.50
N ASN A 17 17.53 13.54 -2.47
CA ASN A 17 18.95 13.95 -2.50
C ASN A 17 19.14 15.40 -2.99
N GLY A 18 18.21 16.29 -2.65
CA GLY A 18 18.22 17.69 -3.08
C GLY A 18 17.69 17.95 -4.50
N MET A 19 17.25 16.94 -5.23
CA MET A 19 16.61 17.08 -6.54
C MET A 19 15.15 17.51 -6.43
N ASP A 20 14.61 18.06 -7.52
CA ASP A 20 13.16 18.15 -7.70
C ASP A 20 12.56 16.78 -8.11
N ILE A 21 11.24 16.66 -7.98
CA ILE A 21 10.53 15.40 -8.27
C ILE A 21 10.71 14.95 -9.72
N GLU A 22 10.70 15.86 -10.68
CA GLU A 22 10.76 15.49 -12.09
C GLU A 22 12.14 14.95 -12.46
N THR A 23 13.19 15.59 -11.96
CA THR A 23 14.58 15.16 -12.11
C THR A 23 14.79 13.80 -11.46
N TYR A 24 14.34 13.63 -10.22
CA TYR A 24 14.41 12.34 -9.52
C TYR A 24 13.68 11.24 -10.31
N CYS A 25 12.43 11.49 -10.74
CA CYS A 25 11.64 10.49 -11.46
C CYS A 25 12.25 10.14 -12.81
N LYS A 26 12.88 11.11 -13.49
CA LYS A 26 13.62 10.85 -14.72
C LYS A 26 14.77 9.88 -14.49
N GLU A 27 15.60 10.13 -13.49
CA GLU A 27 16.73 9.25 -13.17
C GLU A 27 16.27 7.83 -12.79
N GLU A 28 15.18 7.70 -12.02
CA GLU A 28 14.60 6.39 -11.70
C GLU A 28 14.04 5.68 -12.95
N CYS A 29 13.35 6.40 -13.83
CA CYS A 29 12.89 5.85 -15.11
C CYS A 29 14.06 5.33 -15.95
N GLU A 30 15.14 6.11 -16.10
CA GLU A 30 16.34 5.71 -16.85
C GLU A 30 17.01 4.49 -16.21
N ARG A 31 17.14 4.46 -14.88
CA ARG A 31 17.72 3.35 -14.13
C ARG A 31 16.95 2.04 -14.29
N HIS A 32 15.63 2.12 -14.37
CA HIS A 32 14.75 0.96 -14.51
C HIS A 32 14.36 0.64 -15.95
N GLY A 33 14.78 1.44 -16.93
CA GLY A 33 14.43 1.28 -18.33
C GLY A 33 12.95 1.56 -18.63
N TYR A 34 12.31 2.45 -17.87
CA TYR A 34 10.94 2.88 -18.11
C TYR A 34 10.90 4.01 -19.15
N GLU A 35 10.11 3.82 -20.20
CA GLU A 35 10.00 4.78 -21.31
C GLU A 35 9.13 5.98 -20.93
N TYR A 36 9.59 7.17 -21.32
CA TYR A 36 8.78 8.39 -21.29
C TYR A 36 7.95 8.49 -22.57
N GLY A 37 6.62 8.55 -22.43
CA GLY A 37 5.74 9.01 -23.51
C GLY A 37 4.68 8.03 -24.01
N LYS A 38 3.98 8.51 -25.03
CA LYS A 38 2.66 8.09 -25.57
C LYS A 38 1.45 8.35 -24.66
N TYR A 39 1.55 8.13 -23.35
CA TYR A 39 0.42 8.30 -22.41
C TYR A 39 0.78 9.00 -21.09
N THR A 40 1.99 9.54 -20.98
CA THR A 40 2.50 10.21 -19.77
C THR A 40 2.92 11.64 -20.09
N ASP A 41 2.56 12.57 -19.20
CA ASP A 41 2.76 14.01 -19.33
C ASP A 41 3.87 14.57 -18.42
N SER A 42 4.45 13.73 -17.57
CA SER A 42 5.51 14.05 -16.62
C SER A 42 6.36 12.81 -16.32
N TRP A 43 7.58 13.01 -15.81
CA TRP A 43 8.44 11.91 -15.39
C TRP A 43 7.86 11.20 -14.18
N TYR A 44 7.15 11.92 -13.31
CA TYR A 44 6.35 11.30 -12.25
C TYR A 44 5.31 10.32 -12.82
N SER A 45 4.51 10.75 -13.81
CA SER A 45 3.53 9.87 -14.48
C SER A 45 4.19 8.65 -15.12
N ALA A 46 5.35 8.84 -15.77
CA ALA A 46 6.11 7.76 -16.41
C ALA A 46 6.65 6.74 -15.40
N LEU A 47 7.23 7.20 -14.29
CA LEU A 47 7.74 6.32 -13.23
C LEU A 47 6.62 5.49 -12.61
N ARG A 48 5.50 6.15 -12.27
CA ARG A 48 4.30 5.52 -11.70
C ARG A 48 3.74 4.43 -12.62
N ASP A 49 3.62 4.74 -13.91
CA ASP A 49 3.11 3.81 -14.92
C ASP A 49 4.10 2.65 -15.16
N GLY A 50 5.40 2.92 -15.21
CA GLY A 50 6.45 1.91 -15.30
C GLY A 50 6.42 0.91 -14.14
N ILE A 51 6.29 1.40 -12.90
CA ILE A 51 6.15 0.55 -11.71
C ILE A 51 4.85 -0.28 -11.77
N ALA A 52 3.72 0.34 -12.12
CA ALA A 52 2.44 -0.37 -12.22
C ALA A 52 2.47 -1.48 -13.28
N ARG A 53 3.05 -1.21 -14.45
CA ARG A 53 3.24 -2.20 -15.52
C ARG A 53 4.15 -3.34 -15.07
N LYS A 54 5.23 -3.04 -14.34
CA LYS A 54 6.12 -4.07 -13.78
C LYS A 54 5.37 -4.96 -12.79
N ASN A 55 4.66 -4.37 -11.83
CA ASN A 55 3.87 -5.12 -10.85
C ASN A 55 2.79 -5.99 -11.52
N PHE A 56 2.15 -5.49 -12.58
CA PHE A 56 1.20 -6.28 -13.35
C PHE A 56 1.86 -7.49 -14.02
N LYS A 57 3.04 -7.32 -14.63
CA LYS A 57 3.82 -8.43 -15.20
C LYS A 57 4.25 -9.45 -14.14
N ASP A 58 4.47 -9.01 -12.91
CA ASP A 58 4.83 -9.85 -11.77
C ASP A 58 3.61 -10.50 -11.07
N ASN A 59 2.40 -10.41 -11.64
CA ASN A 59 1.14 -10.88 -11.06
C ASN A 59 0.78 -10.24 -9.71
N LYS A 60 1.22 -8.99 -9.47
CA LYS A 60 0.93 -8.21 -8.25
C LYS A 60 -0.14 -7.13 -8.43
N GLY A 61 -0.85 -7.15 -9.56
CA GLY A 61 -1.82 -6.11 -9.93
C GLY A 61 -1.20 -4.83 -10.49
N TYR A 62 -2.04 -3.94 -11.01
CA TYR A 62 -1.61 -2.67 -11.63
C TYR A 62 -1.49 -1.56 -10.58
N ILE A 63 -0.42 -1.60 -9.77
CA ILE A 63 -0.24 -0.70 -8.61
C ILE A 63 1.07 0.08 -8.75
N SER A 64 0.99 1.41 -8.72
CA SER A 64 2.14 2.32 -8.90
C SER A 64 3.10 2.38 -7.71
N LYS A 65 2.61 2.08 -6.50
CA LYS A 65 3.33 2.21 -5.22
C LYS A 65 3.99 3.58 -4.91
N ILE A 66 3.96 4.57 -5.80
CA ILE A 66 4.45 5.93 -5.50
C ILE A 66 3.33 6.96 -5.53
N VAL A 67 3.42 7.96 -4.64
CA VAL A 67 2.43 9.02 -4.45
C VAL A 67 3.11 10.37 -4.30
N LYS A 68 2.63 11.38 -5.04
CA LYS A 68 3.07 12.78 -4.94
C LYS A 68 2.09 13.56 -4.07
N VAL A 69 2.58 14.20 -3.01
CA VAL A 69 1.80 15.01 -2.06
C VAL A 69 2.50 16.33 -1.82
N ASN A 70 1.87 17.47 -2.15
CA ASN A 70 2.37 18.81 -1.85
C ASN A 70 3.86 19.07 -2.20
N GLY A 71 4.34 18.56 -3.33
CA GLY A 71 5.74 18.73 -3.76
C GLY A 71 6.73 17.75 -3.12
N GLU A 72 6.24 16.77 -2.37
CA GLU A 72 7.00 15.64 -1.84
C GLU A 72 6.60 14.33 -2.53
N LEU A 73 7.49 13.34 -2.48
CA LEU A 73 7.29 12.03 -3.06
C LEU A 73 7.35 10.95 -1.96
N TYR A 74 6.41 10.02 -1.99
CA TYR A 74 6.29 8.92 -1.05
C TYR A 74 6.23 7.59 -1.79
N GLU A 75 6.78 6.55 -1.17
CA GLU A 75 6.69 5.16 -1.59
C GLU A 75 5.81 4.38 -0.61
N ILE A 76 4.84 3.64 -1.13
CA ILE A 76 4.08 2.61 -0.42
C ILE A 76 5.00 1.40 -0.27
N ILE A 77 5.54 1.22 0.93
CA ILE A 77 6.48 0.13 1.26
C ILE A 77 5.77 -1.11 1.79
N ASP A 78 4.52 -0.97 2.22
CA ASP A 78 3.65 -2.03 2.71
C ASP A 78 2.20 -1.67 2.38
N ASP A 79 1.42 -2.64 1.93
CA ASP A 79 0.00 -2.47 1.62
C ASP A 79 -0.72 -3.82 1.71
N THR A 80 -1.77 -3.85 2.50
CA THR A 80 -2.69 -4.98 2.64
C THR A 80 -4.07 -4.47 2.25
N GLU A 81 -4.52 -4.88 1.07
CA GLU A 81 -5.91 -4.71 0.63
C GLU A 81 -6.77 -5.78 1.32
N PHE A 82 -7.85 -5.35 1.94
CA PHE A 82 -8.86 -6.25 2.49
C PHE A 82 -9.97 -6.42 1.45
N PRO A 83 -10.32 -7.66 1.07
CA PRO A 83 -11.43 -7.89 0.16
C PRO A 83 -12.73 -7.29 0.73
N ASP A 84 -13.65 -6.95 -0.16
CA ASP A 84 -14.98 -6.47 0.20
C ASP A 84 -15.80 -7.64 0.77
N ASN A 85 -15.54 -7.99 2.03
CA ASN A 85 -16.26 -8.99 2.79
C ASN A 85 -16.64 -8.45 4.16
N ASP A 86 -17.75 -8.95 4.71
CA ASP A 86 -18.41 -8.42 5.92
C ASP A 86 -17.53 -8.51 7.19
N PHE A 87 -16.39 -9.21 7.13
CA PHE A 87 -15.51 -9.45 8.27
C PHE A 87 -14.03 -9.20 7.96
N ILE A 88 -13.44 -8.24 8.67
CA ILE A 88 -12.00 -7.97 8.68
C ILE A 88 -11.47 -8.33 10.06
N SER A 89 -10.43 -9.16 10.10
CA SER A 89 -9.70 -9.51 11.32
C SER A 89 -8.21 -9.35 11.08
N TYR A 90 -7.69 -8.18 11.44
CA TYR A 90 -6.27 -7.86 11.29
C TYR A 90 -5.68 -7.39 12.61
N ILE A 91 -4.53 -7.96 12.97
CA ILE A 91 -3.86 -7.67 14.23
C ILE A 91 -2.34 -7.81 14.08
N ILE A 92 -1.59 -6.83 14.60
CA ILE A 92 -0.13 -6.80 14.63
C ILE A 92 0.32 -6.85 16.08
N ASN A 93 1.27 -7.74 16.40
CA ASN A 93 2.02 -7.69 17.65
C ASN A 93 3.12 -6.62 17.54
N ASN A 94 3.09 -5.63 18.44
CA ASN A 94 4.02 -4.49 18.39
C ASN A 94 5.38 -4.79 19.08
N GLY A 95 5.53 -5.94 19.73
CA GLY A 95 6.77 -6.35 20.41
C GLY A 95 7.01 -5.73 21.78
N ASP A 96 6.16 -4.80 22.22
CA ASP A 96 6.22 -4.11 23.52
C ASP A 96 5.12 -4.55 24.50
N GLY A 97 4.46 -5.67 24.20
CA GLY A 97 3.30 -6.19 24.95
C GLY A 97 1.96 -5.62 24.49
N THR A 98 1.93 -4.73 23.49
CA THR A 98 0.69 -4.20 22.90
C THR A 98 0.41 -4.82 21.52
N TYR A 99 -0.85 -4.70 21.09
CA TYR A 99 -1.30 -5.10 19.76
C TYR A 99 -2.00 -3.92 19.07
N THR A 100 -1.79 -3.80 17.76
CA THR A 100 -2.56 -2.90 16.89
C THR A 100 -3.61 -3.73 16.14
N TYR A 101 -4.87 -3.32 16.12
CA TYR A 101 -5.93 -4.08 15.44
C TYR A 101 -6.78 -3.22 14.51
N LEU A 102 -7.30 -3.85 13.45
CA LEU A 102 -8.32 -3.35 12.55
C LEU A 102 -9.37 -4.45 12.40
N MET A 103 -10.61 -4.15 12.78
CA MET A 103 -11.70 -5.13 12.83
C MET A 103 -12.95 -4.55 12.17
N SER A 104 -13.62 -5.38 11.37
CA SER A 104 -14.97 -5.15 10.88
C SER A 104 -15.74 -6.44 11.07
N PHE A 105 -16.97 -6.38 11.58
CA PHE A 105 -17.80 -7.56 11.77
C PHE A 105 -19.28 -7.18 11.93
N TYR A 106 -20.16 -8.12 11.59
CA TYR A 106 -21.57 -8.01 11.88
C TYR A 106 -21.84 -8.25 13.39
N ASN A 107 -22.24 -7.21 14.11
CA ASN A 107 -22.46 -7.25 15.55
C ASN A 107 -23.74 -8.00 16.00
N GLY A 108 -24.52 -8.57 15.08
CA GLY A 108 -25.66 -9.43 15.42
C GLY A 108 -25.29 -10.89 15.67
N GLY A 109 -24.03 -11.27 15.44
CA GLY A 109 -23.54 -12.65 15.64
C GLY A 109 -22.28 -12.77 16.51
N THR A 110 -21.63 -11.66 16.87
CA THR A 110 -20.42 -11.65 17.71
C THR A 110 -20.18 -10.25 18.29
N CYS A 111 -19.25 -10.14 19.24
CA CYS A 111 -18.76 -8.89 19.81
C CYS A 111 -17.24 -8.71 19.66
N LEU A 112 -16.76 -7.49 19.93
CA LEU A 112 -15.35 -7.11 19.68
C LEU A 112 -14.37 -7.98 20.49
N ASP A 113 -14.69 -8.29 21.73
CA ASP A 113 -13.87 -9.11 22.63
C ASP A 113 -13.75 -10.55 22.12
N GLU A 114 -14.82 -11.16 21.61
CA GLU A 114 -14.76 -12.49 20.97
C GLU A 114 -13.86 -12.48 19.72
N MET A 115 -13.98 -11.45 18.88
CA MET A 115 -13.15 -11.28 17.69
C MET A 115 -11.66 -11.11 18.06
N LEU A 116 -11.36 -10.32 19.10
CA LEU A 116 -10.00 -10.11 19.58
C LEU A 116 -9.42 -11.38 20.22
N GLU A 117 -10.21 -12.12 21.01
CA GLU A 117 -9.78 -13.39 21.60
C GLU A 117 -9.38 -14.39 20.52
N TYR A 118 -10.22 -14.54 19.48
CA TYR A 118 -9.92 -15.39 18.34
C TYR A 118 -8.63 -14.96 17.61
N ALA A 119 -8.53 -13.68 17.26
CA ALA A 119 -7.39 -13.14 16.51
C ALA A 119 -6.05 -13.27 17.27
N ILE A 120 -6.04 -13.03 18.58
CA ILE A 120 -4.85 -13.19 19.43
C ILE A 120 -4.48 -14.68 19.56
N THR A 121 -5.47 -15.56 19.66
CA THR A 121 -5.25 -17.01 19.75
C THR A 121 -4.58 -17.55 18.48
N GLU A 122 -5.05 -17.12 17.31
CA GLU A 122 -4.42 -17.46 16.01
C GLU A 122 -2.97 -16.98 15.92
N ILE A 123 -2.64 -15.77 16.40
CA ILE A 123 -1.25 -15.30 16.44
C ILE A 123 -0.37 -16.20 17.32
N LYS A 124 -0.88 -16.62 18.48
CA LYS A 124 -0.08 -17.39 19.46
C LYS A 124 0.14 -18.85 19.05
N ASN A 125 -0.73 -19.38 18.19
CA ASN A 125 -0.68 -20.77 17.75
C ASN A 125 0.07 -20.99 16.43
N ASN A 126 0.46 -19.90 15.75
CA ASN A 126 1.32 -19.90 14.55
C ASN A 126 2.78 -19.55 14.90
#